data_AF-A0A1I5A6V7-F1
#
_entry.id   AF-A0A1I5A6V7-F1
#
_cell.length_a   1.000
_cell.length_b   1.000
_cell.length_c   1.000
_cell.angle_alpha   90.00
_cell.angle_beta   90.00
_cell.angle_gamma   90.00
#
_symmetry.space_group_name_H-M   'P 1'
#
loop_
_entity.id
_entity.type
_entity.pdbx_description
1 polymer ?
#
loop_
_entity_poly.entity_id
_entity_poly.type
_entity_poly.pdbx_seq_one_letter_code
_entity_poly.pdbx_strand_id
1 'polypeptide(L)'
;MGIFGNAFSGWHLLVIVFLVLLLFGAPKLPALAKSVGQSMKIFKSEIKSDKSEKDTDDVTAQPVPPTATQASADPTIVNPGTGTPESQTKP
;
A
#
# COMPACT_ATOMS: atom_id res chain seq x y z
N MET A 1 6.01 -39.78 -17.70
CA MET A 1 5.87 -39.48 -16.25
C MET A 1 6.69 -38.23 -15.95
N GLY A 2 6.10 -37.04 -16.06
CA GLY A 2 6.88 -35.80 -15.97
C GLY A 2 6.05 -34.53 -16.13
N ILE A 3 4.96 -34.39 -15.36
CA ILE A 3 4.23 -33.12 -15.22
C ILE A 3 5.00 -32.07 -14.40
N PHE A 4 6.12 -32.46 -13.76
CA PHE A 4 6.88 -31.60 -12.86
C PHE A 4 7.90 -30.68 -13.54
N GLY A 5 8.37 -31.01 -14.76
CA GLY A 5 9.31 -30.17 -15.50
C GLY A 5 8.68 -28.91 -16.12
N ASN A 6 7.39 -28.98 -16.45
CA ASN A 6 6.65 -27.85 -17.05
C ASN A 6 5.85 -27.04 -16.02
N ALA A 7 5.59 -27.57 -14.82
CA ALA A 7 4.81 -26.90 -13.78
C ALA A 7 5.49 -25.64 -13.21
N PHE A 8 6.83 -25.58 -13.26
CA PHE A 8 7.62 -24.39 -12.88
C PHE A 8 8.05 -23.54 -14.07
N SER A 9 7.58 -23.83 -15.29
CA SER A 9 7.71 -22.87 -16.38
C SER A 9 6.92 -21.63 -15.98
N GLY A 10 7.59 -20.47 -15.87
CA GLY A 10 7.03 -19.22 -15.34
C GLY A 10 5.70 -18.79 -15.97
N TRP A 11 5.33 -19.39 -17.11
CA TRP A 11 3.99 -19.33 -17.68
C TRP A 11 2.87 -19.72 -16.70
N HIS A 12 3.04 -20.74 -15.87
CA HIS A 12 2.02 -21.15 -14.89
C HIS A 12 1.82 -20.10 -13.79
N LEU A 13 2.90 -19.46 -13.31
CA LEU A 13 2.79 -18.36 -12.33
C LEU A 13 2.02 -17.18 -12.93
N LEU A 14 2.25 -16.85 -14.19
CA LEU A 14 1.48 -15.82 -14.90
C LEU A 14 -0.01 -16.15 -14.95
N VAL A 15 -0.38 -17.41 -15.24
CA VAL A 15 -1.78 -17.85 -15.26
C VAL A 15 -2.42 -17.75 -13.88
N ILE A 16 -1.73 -18.18 -12.82
CA ILE A 16 -2.23 -18.10 -11.44
C ILE A 16 -2.43 -16.63 -11.03
N VAL A 17 -1.44 -15.78 -11.31
CA VAL A 17 -1.54 -14.32 -11.06
C VAL A 17 -2.73 -13.75 -11.82
N PHE A 18 -2.93 -14.12 -13.09
CA PHE A 18 -4.08 -13.68 -13.87
C PHE A 18 -5.42 -14.07 -13.22
N LEU A 19 -5.58 -15.32 -12.77
CA LEU A 19 -6.78 -15.75 -12.04
C LEU A 19 -7.00 -14.95 -10.75
N VAL A 20 -5.93 -14.70 -9.97
CA VAL A 20 -6.03 -13.90 -8.75
C VAL A 20 -6.38 -12.44 -9.08
N LEU A 21 -5.86 -11.86 -10.17
CA LEU A 21 -6.28 -10.53 -10.64
C LEU A 21 -7.77 -10.50 -11.02
N LEU A 22 -8.30 -11.56 -11.63
CA LEU A 22 -9.72 -11.64 -11.98
C LEU A 22 -10.61 -11.70 -10.73
N LEU A 23 -10.18 -12.43 -9.69
CA LEU A 23 -10.94 -12.58 -8.44
C LEU A 23 -10.83 -11.36 -7.51
N PHE A 24 -9.62 -10.84 -7.35
CA PHE A 24 -9.33 -9.76 -6.39
C PHE A 24 -9.32 -8.38 -7.04
N GLY A 25 -9.09 -8.28 -8.35
CA GLY A 25 -8.95 -7.04 -9.09
C GLY A 25 -7.53 -6.46 -9.06
N ALA A 26 -7.18 -5.69 -10.10
CA ALA A 26 -5.89 -5.01 -10.23
C ALA A 26 -5.47 -4.12 -9.03
N PRO A 27 -6.36 -3.35 -8.36
CA PRO A 27 -5.92 -2.48 -7.26
C PRO A 27 -5.72 -3.21 -5.92
N LYS A 28 -6.27 -4.42 -5.73
CA LYS A 28 -6.20 -5.13 -4.44
C LYS A 28 -4.89 -5.89 -4.24
N LEU A 29 -4.30 -6.44 -5.30
CA LEU A 29 -2.99 -7.07 -5.23
C LEU A 29 -1.85 -6.17 -4.74
N PRO A 30 -1.64 -4.95 -5.29
CA PRO A 30 -0.59 -4.06 -4.80
C PRO A 30 -0.84 -3.58 -3.37
N ALA A 31 -2.11 -3.45 -2.96
CA ALA A 31 -2.45 -3.10 -1.58
C ALA A 31 -2.08 -4.22 -0.59
N LEU A 32 -2.42 -5.48 -0.92
CA LEU A 32 -2.07 -6.64 -0.10
C LEU A 32 -0.56 -6.89 -0.08
N ALA A 33 0.11 -6.74 -1.22
CA ALA A 33 1.57 -6.87 -1.29
C ALA A 33 2.28 -5.79 -0.45
N LYS A 34 1.76 -4.56 -0.43
CA LYS A 34 2.30 -3.49 0.41
C LYS A 34 2.19 -3.81 1.90
N SER A 35 1.03 -4.27 2.38
CA SER A 35 0.85 -4.59 3.80
C SER A 35 1.73 -5.75 4.26
N VAL A 36 1.78 -6.84 3.46
CA VAL A 36 2.66 -7.99 3.72
C VAL A 36 4.14 -7.60 3.66
N GLY A 37 4.52 -6.78 2.68
CA GLY A 37 5.89 -6.28 2.53
C GLY A 37 6.35 -5.44 3.72
N GLN A 38 5.47 -4.61 4.29
CA GLN A 38 5.75 -3.84 5.51
C GLN A 38 5.99 -4.76 6.72
N SER A 39 5.14 -5.77 6.93
CA SER A 39 5.33 -6.76 8.01
C SER A 39 6.62 -7.56 7.84
N MET A 40 6.94 -8.00 6.62
CA MET A 40 8.19 -8.70 6.33
C MET A 40 9.43 -7.83 6.51
N LYS A 41 9.35 -6.52 6.24
CA LYS A 41 10.48 -5.60 6.44
C LYS A 41 10.81 -5.46 7.93
N ILE A 42 9.81 -5.27 8.78
CA ILE A 42 10.00 -5.17 10.23
C ILE A 42 10.62 -6.45 10.77
N PHE A 43 10.03 -7.60 10.43
CA PHE A 43 10.55 -8.92 10.84
C PHE A 43 11.98 -9.19 10.35
N LYS A 44 12.30 -8.80 9.10
CA LYS A 44 13.66 -8.94 8.54
C LYS A 44 14.65 -8.00 9.24
N SER A 45 14.23 -6.78 9.60
CA SER A 45 15.06 -5.81 10.31
C SER A 45 15.39 -6.29 11.72
N GLU A 46 14.41 -6.78 12.49
CA GLU A 46 14.66 -7.33 13.83
C GLU A 46 15.61 -8.54 13.77
N ILE A 47 15.36 -9.49 12.86
CA ILE A 47 16.23 -10.66 12.68
C ILE A 47 17.64 -10.31 12.17
N LYS A 48 17.77 -9.25 11.38
CA LYS A 48 19.08 -8.77 10.94
C LYS A 48 19.81 -8.08 12.08
N SER A 49 19.14 -7.29 12.92
CA SER A 49 19.78 -6.63 14.07
C SER A 49 20.47 -7.63 15.01
N ASP A 50 19.91 -8.83 15.20
CA ASP A 50 20.55 -9.89 16.00
C ASP A 50 21.73 -10.60 15.29
N LYS A 51 21.79 -10.55 13.95
CA LYS A 51 22.88 -11.13 13.15
C LYS A 51 23.93 -10.11 12.70
N SER A 52 23.62 -8.81 12.74
CA SER A 52 24.41 -7.72 12.14
C SER A 52 25.29 -6.97 13.14
N GLU A 53 25.46 -7.45 14.38
CA GLU A 53 26.54 -6.95 15.26
C GLU A 53 27.96 -7.18 14.66
N LYS A 54 28.07 -7.94 13.55
CA LYS A 54 29.37 -8.23 12.90
C LYS A 54 29.68 -7.56 11.56
N ASP A 55 28.77 -6.84 10.92
CA ASP A 55 29.07 -6.18 9.64
C ASP A 55 28.42 -4.79 9.58
N THR A 56 29.26 -3.77 9.79
CA THR A 56 29.00 -2.37 9.49
C THR A 56 28.90 -2.15 7.98
N ASP A 57 28.12 -1.14 7.60
CA ASP A 57 27.94 -0.57 6.25
C ASP A 57 26.83 -1.16 5.38
N ASP A 58 25.66 -0.51 5.40
CA ASP A 58 25.02 -0.15 4.12
C ASP A 58 24.21 1.15 4.28
N VAL A 59 24.49 2.08 3.36
CA VAL A 59 24.05 3.47 3.34
C VAL A 59 22.53 3.56 3.21
N THR A 60 21.96 4.43 4.05
CA THR A 60 20.53 4.77 4.09
C THR A 60 20.07 5.38 2.76
N ALA A 61 19.40 4.60 1.91
CA ALA A 61 18.48 5.14 0.91
C ALA A 61 17.13 5.39 1.59
N GLN A 62 16.98 6.60 2.12
CA GLN A 62 15.74 7.13 2.68
C GLN A 62 14.69 7.16 1.55
N PRO A 63 13.58 6.38 1.61
CA PRO A 63 12.52 6.52 0.63
C PRO A 63 11.77 7.81 0.99
N VAL A 64 11.95 8.84 0.16
CA VAL A 64 11.06 10.00 0.17
C VAL A 64 9.61 9.49 0.12
N PRO A 65 8.72 9.89 1.04
CA PRO A 65 7.33 9.49 0.96
C PRO A 65 6.78 10.00 -0.38
N PRO A 66 6.11 9.16 -1.18
CA PRO A 66 5.34 9.68 -2.30
C PRO A 66 4.28 10.59 -1.69
N THR A 67 4.42 11.89 -1.94
CA THR A 67 3.35 12.86 -1.83
C THR A 67 2.10 12.20 -2.39
N ALA A 68 1.15 11.91 -1.50
CA ALA A 68 -0.16 11.48 -1.92
C ALA A 68 -0.67 12.57 -2.87
N THR A 69 -0.84 12.22 -4.14
CA THR A 69 -1.73 12.94 -5.03
C THR A 69 -3.11 12.90 -4.36
N GLN A 70 -3.40 13.92 -3.56
CA GLN A 70 -4.75 14.31 -3.23
C GLN A 70 -5.42 14.61 -4.56
N ALA A 71 -6.23 13.67 -5.03
CA ALA A 71 -7.24 13.95 -6.02
C ALA A 71 -8.22 14.94 -5.38
N SER A 72 -7.96 16.23 -5.59
CA SER A 72 -8.97 17.27 -5.47
C SER A 72 -10.06 16.95 -6.49
N ALA A 73 -11.20 16.47 -5.99
CA ALA A 73 -12.47 16.68 -6.64
C ALA A 73 -13.18 17.77 -5.83
N ASP A 74 -12.81 19.02 -6.11
CA ASP A 74 -13.70 20.15 -5.91
C ASP A 74 -14.78 20.04 -6.99
N PRO A 75 -16.06 20.01 -6.59
CA PRO A 75 -16.95 20.93 -7.26
C PRO A 75 -17.78 21.73 -6.24
N THR A 76 -17.60 23.03 -6.33
CA THR A 76 -18.63 24.06 -6.17
C THR A 76 -18.90 24.52 -4.73
N ILE A 77 -18.17 25.58 -4.39
CA ILE A 77 -18.61 26.64 -3.48
C ILE A 77 -20.03 27.07 -3.84
N VAL A 78 -20.98 26.88 -2.93
CA VAL A 78 -22.23 27.65 -2.87
C VAL A 78 -22.09 28.63 -1.70
N ASN A 79 -22.16 29.91 -2.05
CA ASN A 79 -21.80 31.10 -1.31
C ASN A 79 -22.66 31.33 -0.03
N PRO A 80 -22.09 31.89 1.05
CA PRO A 80 -22.79 32.30 2.27
C PRO A 80 -23.77 33.46 2.03
N GLY A 81 -25.01 33.33 2.53
CA GLY A 81 -25.90 34.48 2.69
C GLY A 81 -27.39 34.14 2.86
N THR A 82 -27.93 34.56 4.00
CA THR A 82 -29.33 34.92 4.31
C THR A 82 -30.24 33.90 5.02
N GLY A 83 -30.60 34.26 6.27
CA GLY A 83 -31.72 33.75 7.08
C GLY A 83 -31.33 32.64 8.07
N THR A 84 -30.96 32.90 9.32
CA THR A 84 -31.89 33.32 10.38
C THR A 84 -31.06 33.72 11.62
N PRO A 85 -31.23 34.94 12.18
CA PRO A 85 -30.57 35.33 13.41
C PRO A 85 -31.45 34.94 14.60
N GLU A 86 -31.31 33.75 15.18
CA GLU A 86 -32.05 33.44 16.40
C GLU A 86 -31.22 32.77 17.49
N SER A 87 -31.16 33.51 18.60
CA SER A 87 -31.02 33.05 19.98
C SER A 87 -29.61 32.74 20.50
N GLN A 88 -28.81 33.80 20.61
CA GLN A 88 -28.21 34.10 21.91
C GLN A 88 -29.25 34.79 22.80
N THR A 89 -29.49 34.32 24.03
CA THR A 89 -29.56 35.15 25.25
C THR A 89 -29.77 34.26 26.49
N LYS A 90 -28.71 34.20 27.28
CA LYS A 90 -28.61 33.83 28.70
C LYS A 90 -29.61 34.61 29.58
N PRO A 91 -30.19 34.00 30.63
CA PRO A 91 -29.79 34.35 32.00
C PRO A 91 -29.12 33.19 32.77
#